data_AF-A0A5C5XTT7-F1
#
_entry.id   AF-A0A5C5XTT7-F1
#
_cell.length_a   1.000
_cell.length_b   1.000
_cell.length_c   1.000
_cell.angle_alpha   90.00
_cell.angle_beta   90.00
_cell.angle_gamma   90.00
#
_symmetry.space_group_name_H-M   'P 1'
#
loop_
_entity.id
_entity.type
_entity.pdbx_description
1 polymer ?
#
loop_
_entity_poly.entity_id
_entity_poly.type
_entity_poly.pdbx_seq_one_letter_code
_entity_poly.pdbx_strand_id
1 'polypeptide(L)'
;MKIYLDDERTTPDGYTRVYWPAEAIELLTTGAVTEISLDHDLGGDNRGTGYDVVLWIEEQVALHGFVPPAMKVHSANVSARTKMESGIRAIEAMVKKRTPNQDSRPAQPNRPPSCDPACPVCGVRLIDIRAKLQCSVCHRICETCCEGDRG
;
A
#
# COMPACT_ATOMS: atom_id res chain seq x y z
N MET A 1 17.67 -8.45 0.09
CA MET A 1 17.37 -9.72 -0.60
C MET A 1 16.30 -9.49 -1.66
N LYS A 2 16.28 -10.29 -2.74
CA LYS A 2 15.29 -10.14 -3.82
C LYS A 2 14.28 -11.28 -3.77
N ILE A 3 13.00 -10.98 -3.95
CA ILE A 3 11.91 -11.96 -3.89
C ILE A 3 11.22 -12.08 -5.24
N TYR A 4 10.91 -13.31 -5.63
CA TYR A 4 10.17 -13.63 -6.85
C TYR A 4 8.93 -14.46 -6.47
N LEU A 5 7.76 -13.83 -6.50
CA LEU A 5 6.47 -14.44 -6.18
C LEU A 5 5.85 -15.03 -7.46
N ASP A 6 5.98 -16.33 -7.65
CA ASP A 6 5.54 -17.06 -8.85
C ASP A 6 5.47 -18.57 -8.59
N ASP A 7 4.34 -19.19 -8.91
CA ASP A 7 4.07 -20.63 -8.71
C ASP A 7 4.50 -21.49 -9.90
N GLU A 8 4.57 -20.92 -11.10
CA GLU A 8 4.79 -21.68 -12.34
C GLU A 8 6.21 -21.51 -12.90
N ARG A 9 6.71 -20.28 -13.01
CA ARG A 9 7.91 -19.97 -13.79
C ARG A 9 9.20 -20.26 -13.05
N THR A 10 10.28 -20.33 -13.84
CA THR A 10 11.64 -20.49 -13.30
C THR A 10 12.10 -19.20 -12.63
N THR A 11 12.58 -19.33 -11.40
CA THR A 11 13.11 -18.20 -10.64
C THR A 11 14.43 -17.71 -11.25
N PRO A 12 14.56 -16.42 -11.57
CA PRO A 12 15.81 -15.86 -12.07
C PRO A 12 16.91 -15.86 -11.01
N ASP A 13 18.17 -15.92 -11.44
CA ASP A 13 19.34 -15.88 -10.56
C ASP A 13 19.34 -14.65 -9.64
N GLY A 14 19.69 -14.88 -8.38
CA GLY A 14 19.73 -13.84 -7.34
C GLY A 14 18.36 -13.48 -6.74
N TYR A 15 17.28 -14.17 -7.13
CA TYR A 15 15.97 -14.07 -6.49
C TYR A 15 15.69 -15.29 -5.60
N THR A 16 15.06 -15.04 -4.46
CA THR A 16 14.47 -16.06 -3.60
C THR A 16 13.05 -16.30 -4.06
N ARG A 17 12.75 -17.55 -4.44
CA ARG A 17 11.41 -17.94 -4.87
C ARG A 17 10.45 -17.96 -3.69
N VAL A 18 9.25 -17.45 -3.92
CA VAL A 18 8.12 -17.54 -3.01
C VAL A 18 6.89 -17.96 -3.82
N TYR A 19 6.07 -18.83 -3.25
CA TYR A 19 4.91 -19.36 -3.95
C TYR A 19 3.63 -18.62 -3.56
N TRP A 20 3.54 -18.19 -2.30
CA TRP A 20 2.29 -17.65 -1.76
C TRP A 20 2.44 -16.22 -1.24
N PRO A 21 1.36 -15.40 -1.31
CA PRO A 21 1.36 -14.04 -0.79
C PRO A 21 1.75 -13.95 0.69
N ALA A 22 1.30 -14.91 1.51
CA ALA A 22 1.59 -14.95 2.94
C ALA A 22 3.10 -15.03 3.21
N GLU A 23 3.80 -15.92 2.52
CA GLU A 23 5.26 -16.08 2.64
C GLU A 23 5.98 -14.81 2.18
N ALA A 24 5.49 -14.14 1.12
CA ALA A 24 6.07 -12.90 0.65
C ALA A 24 5.90 -11.78 1.69
N ILE A 25 4.72 -11.69 2.31
CA ILE A 25 4.43 -10.76 3.40
C ILE A 25 5.33 -11.02 4.60
N GLU A 26 5.49 -12.28 5.03
CA GLU A 26 6.40 -12.63 6.13
C GLU A 26 7.83 -12.14 5.85
N LEU A 27 8.36 -12.35 4.65
CA LEU A 27 9.67 -11.83 4.30
C LEU A 27 9.71 -10.30 4.24
N LEU A 28 8.67 -9.65 3.74
CA LEU A 28 8.58 -8.18 3.71
C LEU A 28 8.56 -7.58 5.12
N THR A 29 7.92 -8.23 6.10
CA THR A 29 7.91 -7.76 7.50
C THR A 29 9.30 -7.70 8.12
N THR A 30 10.24 -8.50 7.63
CA THR A 30 11.64 -8.46 8.11
C THR A 30 12.37 -7.18 7.73
N GLY A 31 11.89 -6.44 6.72
CA GLY A 31 12.56 -5.25 6.19
C GLY A 31 13.85 -5.51 5.41
N ALA A 32 14.25 -6.78 5.23
CA ALA A 32 15.48 -7.15 4.50
C ALA A 32 15.30 -7.19 2.97
N VAL A 33 14.05 -7.12 2.50
CA VAL A 33 13.69 -7.20 1.07
C VAL A 33 14.02 -5.89 0.39
N THR A 34 14.84 -5.96 -0.66
CA THR A 34 15.28 -4.80 -1.44
C THR A 34 14.54 -4.69 -2.77
N GLU A 35 14.12 -5.81 -3.33
CA GLU A 35 13.40 -5.89 -4.61
C GLU A 35 12.40 -7.05 -4.56
N ILE A 36 11.21 -6.85 -5.08
CA ILE A 36 10.17 -7.88 -5.20
C ILE A 36 9.57 -7.85 -6.61
N SER A 37 9.46 -9.03 -7.20
CA SER A 37 8.79 -9.26 -8.47
C SER A 37 7.54 -10.10 -8.22
N LEU A 38 6.38 -9.65 -8.73
CA LEU A 38 5.07 -10.21 -8.40
C LEU A 38 4.36 -10.77 -9.64
N ASP A 39 3.95 -12.04 -9.59
CA ASP A 39 2.87 -12.58 -10.42
C ASP A 39 1.51 -12.42 -9.70
N HIS A 40 0.45 -12.22 -10.46
CA HIS A 40 -0.91 -12.09 -9.93
C HIS A 40 -1.55 -13.46 -9.70
N ASP A 41 -1.37 -14.37 -10.65
CA ASP A 41 -2.10 -15.62 -10.77
C ASP A 41 -1.22 -16.72 -10.17
N LEU A 42 -1.45 -17.06 -8.90
CA LEU A 42 -0.58 -17.94 -8.11
C LEU A 42 -1.14 -19.35 -7.92
N GLY A 43 -1.91 -19.89 -8.86
CA GLY A 43 -2.31 -21.31 -8.85
C GLY A 43 -2.98 -21.78 -7.54
N GLY A 44 -4.01 -21.07 -7.07
CA GLY A 44 -4.80 -21.51 -5.92
C GLY A 44 -5.90 -20.53 -5.53
N ASP A 45 -7.17 -20.89 -5.78
CA ASP A 45 -8.33 -19.99 -5.62
C ASP A 45 -8.51 -19.39 -4.20
N ASN A 46 -7.96 -20.04 -3.17
CA ASN A 46 -8.17 -19.67 -1.76
C ASN A 46 -6.91 -19.16 -1.03
N ARG A 47 -5.76 -19.00 -1.70
CA ARG A 47 -4.49 -18.61 -1.05
C ARG A 47 -4.11 -17.15 -1.26
N GLY A 48 -4.98 -16.39 -1.93
CA GLY A 48 -4.73 -15.01 -2.31
C GLY A 48 -3.98 -14.91 -3.63
N THR A 49 -3.75 -13.67 -4.03
CA THR A 49 -3.16 -13.27 -5.31
C THR A 49 -1.96 -12.36 -5.07
N GLY A 50 -1.13 -12.15 -6.10
CA GLY A 50 -0.08 -11.13 -6.00
C GLY A 50 -0.60 -9.72 -5.71
N TYR A 51 -1.88 -9.45 -6.00
CA TYR A 51 -2.52 -8.17 -5.67
C TYR A 51 -2.64 -7.96 -4.15
N ASP A 52 -2.84 -9.02 -3.37
CA ASP A 52 -2.91 -8.93 -1.91
C ASP A 52 -1.60 -8.44 -1.29
N VAL A 53 -0.45 -8.81 -1.87
CA VAL A 53 0.87 -8.30 -1.46
C VAL A 53 0.99 -6.81 -1.74
N VAL A 54 0.49 -6.34 -2.89
CA VAL A 54 0.49 -4.90 -3.22
C VAL A 54 -0.37 -4.13 -2.22
N LEU A 55 -1.57 -4.62 -1.91
CA LEU A 55 -2.47 -4.00 -0.94
C LEU A 55 -1.85 -3.96 0.46
N TRP A 56 -1.19 -5.04 0.87
CA TRP A 56 -0.51 -5.09 2.16
C TRP A 56 0.61 -4.03 2.23
N ILE A 57 1.46 -3.93 1.20
CA ILE A 57 2.50 -2.90 1.16
C ILE A 57 1.88 -1.50 1.20
N GLU A 58 0.79 -1.27 0.46
CA GLU A 58 0.07 0.01 0.46
C GLU A 58 -0.37 0.42 1.87
N GLU A 59 -0.99 -0.48 2.60
CA GLU A 59 -1.44 -0.26 3.97
C GLU A 59 -0.25 0.00 4.92
N GLN A 60 0.80 -0.81 4.83
CA GLN A 60 2.00 -0.64 5.65
C GLN A 60 2.72 0.68 5.38
N VAL A 61 2.78 1.10 4.11
CA VAL A 61 3.29 2.42 3.77
C VAL A 61 2.36 3.46 4.39
N ALA A 62 1.06 3.44 4.12
CA ALA A 62 0.13 4.47 4.59
C ALA A 62 0.08 4.62 6.13
N LEU A 63 0.00 3.51 6.86
CA LEU A 63 -0.20 3.50 8.31
C LEU A 63 1.12 3.49 9.10
N HIS A 64 2.08 2.67 8.68
CA HIS A 64 3.21 2.30 9.55
C HIS A 64 4.54 2.99 9.23
N GLY A 65 4.60 3.85 8.22
CA GLY A 65 5.90 4.42 7.86
C GLY A 65 6.75 3.49 6.99
N PHE A 66 6.22 2.35 6.54
CA PHE A 66 7.00 1.33 5.85
C PHE A 66 7.69 1.91 4.59
N VAL A 67 8.92 1.46 4.33
CA VAL A 67 9.66 1.82 3.13
C VAL A 67 9.48 0.67 2.15
N PRO A 68 8.74 0.85 1.04
CA PRO A 68 8.50 -0.23 0.10
C PRO A 68 9.80 -0.61 -0.63
N PRO A 69 10.01 -1.92 -0.90
CA PRO A 69 11.12 -2.35 -1.76
C PRO A 69 10.87 -1.90 -3.22
N ALA A 70 11.86 -2.10 -4.10
CA ALA A 70 11.63 -1.94 -5.53
C ALA A 70 10.60 -2.99 -6.01
N MET A 71 9.44 -2.55 -6.50
CA MET A 71 8.34 -3.43 -6.91
C MET A 71 8.28 -3.57 -8.43
N LYS A 72 8.18 -4.80 -8.93
CA LYS A 72 8.00 -5.14 -10.35
C LYS A 72 6.84 -6.11 -10.52
N VAL A 73 6.14 -6.02 -11.65
CA VAL A 73 5.04 -6.94 -11.99
C VAL A 73 5.45 -7.76 -13.20
N HIS A 74 5.42 -9.09 -13.07
CA HIS A 74 5.70 -10.01 -14.17
C HIS A 74 4.47 -10.84 -14.59
N SER A 75 3.27 -10.55 -14.08
CA SER A 75 2.04 -11.26 -14.48
C SER A 75 1.74 -11.16 -15.98
N ALA A 76 1.37 -12.27 -16.62
CA ALA A 76 0.91 -12.29 -18.01
C ALA A 76 -0.51 -11.72 -18.19
N ASN A 77 -1.27 -11.61 -17.10
CA ASN A 77 -2.63 -11.07 -17.11
C ASN A 77 -2.60 -9.53 -17.17
N VAL A 78 -2.89 -8.98 -18.34
CA VAL A 78 -2.80 -7.52 -18.61
C VAL A 78 -3.70 -6.71 -17.70
N SER A 79 -4.94 -7.17 -17.47
CA SER A 79 -5.89 -6.48 -16.60
C SER A 79 -5.42 -6.46 -15.15
N ALA A 80 -4.94 -7.59 -14.64
CA ALA A 80 -4.37 -7.69 -13.30
C ALA A 80 -3.10 -6.87 -13.15
N ARG A 81 -2.18 -6.97 -14.12
CA ARG A 81 -0.94 -6.17 -14.18
C ARG A 81 -1.25 -4.67 -14.06
N THR A 82 -2.22 -4.18 -14.82
CA THR A 82 -2.60 -2.76 -14.82
C THR A 82 -3.09 -2.30 -13.44
N LYS A 83 -3.87 -3.15 -12.73
CA LYS A 83 -4.33 -2.87 -11.37
C LYS A 83 -3.18 -2.85 -10.38
N MET A 84 -2.27 -3.83 -10.45
CA MET A 84 -1.09 -3.90 -9.59
C MET A 84 -0.16 -2.71 -9.81
N GLU A 85 0.13 -2.36 -11.06
CA GLU A 85 0.94 -1.18 -11.41
C GLU A 85 0.31 0.12 -10.89
N SER A 86 -1.03 0.24 -10.95
CA SER A 86 -1.74 1.37 -10.38
C SER A 86 -1.56 1.46 -8.86
N GLY A 87 -1.61 0.31 -8.16
CA GLY A 87 -1.31 0.24 -6.72
C GLY A 87 0.13 0.62 -6.40
N ILE A 88 1.11 0.12 -7.18
CA ILE A 88 2.53 0.49 -7.02
C ILE A 88 2.73 2.00 -7.19
N ARG A 89 2.12 2.61 -8.21
CA ARG A 89 2.19 4.08 -8.40
C ARG A 89 1.59 4.86 -7.23
N ALA A 90 0.51 4.36 -6.62
CA ALA A 90 -0.08 4.98 -5.44
C ALA A 90 0.89 4.91 -4.24
N ILE A 91 1.51 3.76 -4.03
CA ILE A 91 2.55 3.55 -3.01
C ILE A 91 3.72 4.51 -3.20
N GLU A 92 4.29 4.59 -4.40
CA GLU A 92 5.39 5.50 -4.73
C GLU A 92 5.00 6.97 -4.49
N ALA A 93 3.78 7.35 -4.86
CA ALA A 93 3.26 8.70 -4.61
C ALA A 93 3.14 9.01 -3.12
N MET A 94 2.73 8.04 -2.28
CA MET A 94 2.68 8.19 -0.82
C MET A 94 4.08 8.38 -0.22
N VAL A 95 5.06 7.60 -0.67
CA VAL A 95 6.45 7.76 -0.23
C VAL A 95 7.00 9.13 -0.63
N LYS A 96 6.76 9.57 -1.87
CA LYS A 96 7.20 10.89 -2.36
C LYS A 96 6.58 12.05 -1.58
N LYS A 97 5.33 11.93 -1.14
CA LYS A 97 4.66 12.93 -0.28
C LYS A 97 5.23 12.98 1.13
N ARG A 98 5.82 11.89 1.62
CA ARG A 98 6.43 11.79 2.95
C ARG A 98 7.84 12.32 3.04
N THR A 99 8.60 12.28 1.94
CA THR A 99 9.93 12.89 1.93
C THR A 99 9.79 14.37 2.30
N PRO A 100 10.45 14.85 3.38
CA PRO A 100 10.25 16.20 3.88
C PRO A 100 10.90 17.19 2.91
N ASN A 101 10.12 17.64 1.94
CA ASN A 101 10.45 18.83 1.18
C ASN A 101 9.19 19.57 0.74
N GLN A 102 8.31 19.91 1.70
CA GLN A 102 7.40 21.07 1.63
C GLN A 102 7.08 21.63 3.02
N ASP A 103 8.08 21.89 3.86
CA ASP A 103 8.01 23.00 4.83
C ASP A 103 8.71 24.22 4.20
N SER A 104 8.05 24.78 3.19
CA SER A 104 8.36 26.07 2.56
C SER A 104 7.16 26.50 1.70
N ARG A 105 5.94 26.27 2.20
CA ARG A 105 4.79 27.09 1.79
C ARG A 105 4.53 28.01 2.97
N PRO A 106 4.64 29.34 2.82
CA PRO A 106 4.26 30.23 3.91
C PRO A 106 2.82 29.90 4.30
N ALA A 107 2.61 29.67 5.59
CA ALA A 107 1.31 29.40 6.17
C ALA A 107 0.31 30.41 5.62
N GLN A 108 -0.68 29.95 4.85
CA GLN A 108 -1.75 30.83 4.38
C GLN A 108 -2.62 31.16 5.60
N PRO A 109 -2.65 32.43 6.06
CA PRO A 109 -3.31 32.79 7.32
C PRO A 109 -4.86 32.75 7.26
N ASN A 110 -5.44 32.38 6.12
CA ASN A 110 -6.89 32.44 5.87
C ASN A 110 -7.52 31.09 5.47
N ARG A 111 -6.89 29.94 5.78
CA ARG A 111 -7.59 28.66 5.59
C ARG A 111 -8.58 28.47 6.75
N PRO A 112 -9.91 28.41 6.50
CA PRO A 112 -10.86 28.05 7.55
C PRO A 112 -10.46 26.68 8.12
N PRO A 113 -10.72 26.39 9.41
CA PRO A 113 -10.43 25.08 9.97
C PRO A 113 -11.13 24.04 9.09
N SER A 114 -10.35 23.27 8.33
CA SER A 114 -10.90 22.12 7.65
C SER A 114 -11.45 21.22 8.74
N CYS A 115 -12.70 20.79 8.60
CA CYS A 115 -13.26 19.66 9.34
C CYS A 115 -12.51 18.40 8.90
N ASP A 116 -11.21 18.33 9.18
CA ASP A 116 -10.40 17.15 8.94
C ASP A 116 -10.94 16.09 9.90
N PRO A 117 -11.46 14.98 9.37
CA PRO A 117 -12.12 14.00 10.20
C PRO A 117 -11.07 13.41 11.14
N ALA A 118 -11.31 13.55 12.45
CA ALA A 118 -10.47 13.03 13.50
C ALA A 118 -11.06 11.72 14.01
N CYS A 119 -10.21 10.78 14.41
CA CYS A 119 -10.68 9.53 14.96
C CYS A 119 -11.40 9.75 16.30
N PRO A 120 -12.59 9.15 16.51
CA PRO A 120 -13.33 9.27 17.76
C PRO A 120 -12.67 8.58 18.96
N VAL A 121 -11.64 7.75 18.72
CA VAL A 121 -10.91 7.02 19.77
C VAL A 121 -9.61 7.73 20.12
N CYS A 122 -8.79 7.99 19.10
CA CYS A 122 -7.41 8.46 19.27
C CYS A 122 -7.31 10.00 19.17
N GLY A 123 -8.33 10.70 18.63
CA GLY A 123 -8.28 12.14 18.34
C GLY A 123 -7.35 12.53 17.19
N VAL A 124 -6.60 11.58 16.63
CA VAL A 124 -5.65 11.81 15.53
C VAL A 124 -6.38 11.95 14.21
N ARG A 125 -5.82 12.79 13.33
CA ARG A 125 -6.29 12.99 11.95
C ARG A 125 -6.37 11.65 11.21
N LEU A 126 -7.52 11.40 10.59
CA LEU A 126 -7.72 10.23 9.74
C LEU A 126 -7.04 10.41 8.38
N ILE A 127 -6.57 9.31 7.81
CA ILE A 127 -6.01 9.25 6.46
C ILE A 127 -6.97 8.53 5.53
N ASP A 128 -7.08 8.99 4.28
CA ASP A 128 -7.87 8.31 3.26
C ASP A 128 -7.06 7.14 2.66
N ILE A 129 -7.60 5.93 2.79
CA ILE A 129 -7.08 4.72 2.15
C ILE A 129 -8.26 4.09 1.40
N ARG A 130 -8.20 4.13 0.07
CA ARG A 130 -9.22 3.55 -0.83
C ARG A 130 -10.64 4.04 -0.53
N ALA A 131 -10.82 5.35 -0.36
CA ALA A 131 -12.10 6.00 -0.02
C ALA A 131 -12.67 5.60 1.36
N LYS A 132 -11.81 5.07 2.25
CA LYS A 132 -12.14 4.81 3.65
C LYS A 132 -11.19 5.62 4.52
N LEU A 133 -11.73 6.29 5.53
CA LEU A 133 -10.91 7.04 6.49
C LEU A 133 -10.42 6.12 7.60
N GLN A 134 -9.12 6.11 7.88
CA GLN A 134 -8.49 5.22 8.86
C GLN A 134 -7.59 6.01 9.83
N CYS A 135 -7.63 5.72 11.15
CA CYS A 135 -6.69 6.33 12.13
C CYS A 135 -5.31 5.70 11.95
N SER A 136 -4.27 6.51 11.73
CA SER A 136 -2.88 6.03 11.65
C SER A 136 -2.31 5.52 12.97
N VAL A 137 -3.00 5.74 14.09
CA VAL A 137 -2.55 5.30 15.43
C VAL A 137 -3.28 4.06 15.92
N CYS A 138 -4.61 4.00 15.78
CA CYS A 138 -5.40 2.87 16.27
C CYS A 138 -6.01 2.00 15.16
N HIS A 139 -5.74 2.33 13.89
CA HIS A 139 -6.19 1.63 12.67
C HIS A 139 -7.70 1.44 12.56
N ARG A 140 -8.47 2.18 13.36
CA ARG A 140 -9.93 2.16 13.25
C ARG A 140 -10.33 2.77 11.91
N ILE A 141 -10.93 1.93 11.07
CA ILE A 141 -11.68 2.37 9.90
C ILE A 141 -12.90 3.14 10.43
N CYS A 142 -12.95 4.42 10.13
CA CYS A 142 -14.08 5.29 10.41
C CYS A 142 -14.83 5.49 9.09
N GLU A 143 -16.01 4.91 8.98
CA GLU A 143 -16.95 5.33 7.95
C GLU A 143 -17.40 6.73 8.35
N THR A 144 -17.08 7.75 7.54
CA THR A 144 -17.72 9.04 7.74
C THR A 144 -19.18 8.91 7.40
N CYS A 145 -20.01 8.63 8.41
CA CYS A 145 -21.39 9.05 8.43
C CYS A 145 -21.42 10.59 8.53
N CYS A 146 -20.99 11.27 7.47
CA CYS A 146 -21.57 12.58 7.17
C CYS A 146 -22.67 12.32 6.15
N GLU A 147 -23.84 11.96 6.66
CA GLU A 147 -25.13 12.17 5.99
C GLU A 147 -25.32 13.68 5.76
N GLY A 148 -24.58 14.23 4.79
CA GLY A 148 -24.70 15.60 4.36
C GLY A 148 -24.90 15.61 2.86
N ASP A 149 -26.17 15.60 2.45
CA ASP A 149 -26.72 15.99 1.15
C ASP A 149 -25.69 16.65 0.22
N ARG A 150 -25.32 15.93 -0.86
CA ARG A 150 -24.95 16.61 -2.10
C ARG A 150 -26.24 16.80 -2.87
N GLY A 151 -26.85 17.97 -2.72
CA GLY A 151 -27.87 18.47 -3.63
C GLY A 151 -27.34 18.63 -5.05
#